data_AF-A0A510KFT8-F1
#
_entry.id   AF-A0A510KFT8-F1
#
_cell.length_a   1.000
_cell.length_b   1.000
_cell.length_c   1.000
_cell.angle_alpha   90.00
_cell.angle_beta   90.00
_cell.angle_gamma   90.00
#
_symmetry.space_group_name_H-M   'P 1'
#
loop_
_entity.id
_entity.type
_entity.pdbx_description
1 polymer ?
#
loop_
_entity_poly.entity_id
_entity_poly.type
_entity_poly.pdbx_seq_one_letter_code
_entity_poly.pdbx_strand_id
1 'polypeptide(L)'
;MKNIYYGEFLNKFVKNSKDFFKITDEVIKINKQRNQKTGYYKYQKFENIEKTVPVEYLAIIQSRDMINNQDKEEKNTYIDFVQQIFLKGFIDYLNKNNLKYIENNNNNNDIFSRIKIKKDSKERYDKILKNYEKNNRNKEIPHEINEFVREIKLGKILKYTESLNMFYLILKLLNHKELTNLKGSLEKYQSANKEEAFSDQLELINLLNLDNNRVTEDFELEANEIGKFLDFNGNKIKDRKELKKFDTNKIYFDGENIINHRAFYNIKKYGMLNLLEKIADKAKYKISLKELKEYSNKKNEIEKNYTMQQNLHRKYARPKKDEKFNDEDYKEYEKAIGNIQKYTHLKNKVEFNELNLLQGLLLKILHRLVGYTSIWERDLRFRLKGEFPENQYIEEIFNFDNSKNVKYKSGQIVEKYINFYKELYKDNVEKRSIYSDKKVKKLKQEKKDLYIRNYIAHFNYIPHAEISLLEVLENLRKLLSYDRKLKNAVMKSVVNILKEYGFVAKFKIGADKKIGIQTLESEKIVHLKNLKKKKLMTDRNSKELCELVKVMFEYKMEEKKSEN
;
A
#
# COMPACT_ATOMS: atom_id res chain seq x y z
N MET A 1 -5.01 26.94 10.24
CA MET A 1 -4.08 26.36 11.24
C MET A 1 -3.18 25.26 10.68
N LYS A 2 -3.71 24.12 10.18
CA LYS A 2 -2.86 22.99 9.70
C LYS A 2 -1.81 23.40 8.65
N ASN A 3 -2.21 24.17 7.63
CA ASN A 3 -1.28 24.65 6.60
C ASN A 3 -0.18 25.56 7.15
N ILE A 4 -0.51 26.45 8.09
CA ILE A 4 0.45 27.34 8.74
C ILE A 4 1.47 26.53 9.57
N TYR A 5 0.97 25.54 10.33
CA TYR A 5 1.81 24.67 11.15
C TYR A 5 2.86 23.92 10.31
N TYR A 6 2.42 23.21 9.27
CA TYR A 6 3.31 22.37 8.46
C TYR A 6 4.08 23.14 7.38
N GLY A 7 3.50 24.19 6.81
CA GLY A 7 4.08 24.93 5.68
C GLY A 7 5.06 26.02 6.10
N GLU A 8 4.77 26.74 7.19
CA GLU A 8 5.58 27.90 7.60
C GLU A 8 6.27 27.68 8.93
N PHE A 9 5.51 27.29 9.96
CA PHE A 9 6.01 27.25 11.33
C PHE A 9 7.07 26.17 11.53
N LEU A 10 6.78 24.91 11.18
CA LEU A 10 7.63 23.77 11.53
C LEU A 10 9.07 23.94 11.03
N ASN A 11 9.24 24.29 9.75
CA ASN A 11 10.57 24.48 9.16
C ASN A 11 11.30 25.69 9.74
N LYS A 12 10.61 26.82 9.97
CA LYS A 12 11.21 28.00 10.59
C LYS A 12 11.62 27.72 12.04
N PHE A 13 10.76 27.05 12.80
CA PHE A 13 10.94 26.79 14.22
C PHE A 13 12.07 25.79 14.48
N VAL A 14 12.15 24.70 13.70
CA VAL A 14 13.21 23.68 13.86
C VAL A 14 14.58 24.16 13.34
N LYS A 15 14.61 25.10 12.39
CA LYS A 15 15.87 25.72 11.90
C LYS A 15 16.35 26.88 12.77
N ASN A 16 15.46 27.57 13.47
CA ASN A 16 15.82 28.67 14.36
C ASN A 16 16.10 28.16 15.78
N SER A 17 17.35 27.75 16.02
CA SER A 17 17.79 27.25 17.33
C SER A 17 17.46 28.19 18.48
N LYS A 18 17.62 29.51 18.30
CA LYS A 18 17.37 30.49 19.38
C LYS A 18 15.92 30.50 19.83
N ASP A 19 14.99 30.58 18.90
CA ASP A 19 13.55 30.56 19.22
C ASP A 19 13.13 29.20 19.80
N PHE A 20 13.62 28.09 19.26
CA PHE A 20 13.30 26.75 19.76
C PHE A 20 13.74 26.55 21.22
N PHE A 21 14.99 26.89 21.54
CA PHE A 21 15.52 26.71 22.90
C PHE A 21 14.89 27.68 23.88
N LYS A 22 14.59 28.92 23.48
CA LYS A 22 13.82 29.85 24.32
C LYS A 22 12.47 29.27 24.74
N ILE A 23 11.71 28.70 23.81
CA ILE A 23 10.42 28.07 24.11
C ILE A 23 10.60 26.83 24.99
N THR A 24 11.67 26.07 24.77
CA THR A 24 12.01 24.90 25.58
C THR A 24 12.22 25.29 27.04
N ASP A 25 13.01 26.34 27.29
CA ASP A 25 13.27 26.87 28.64
C ASP A 25 11.99 27.40 29.29
N GLU A 26 11.13 28.08 28.53
CA GLU A 26 9.82 28.54 29.00
C GLU A 26 8.92 27.37 29.41
N VAL A 27 8.87 26.28 28.64
CA VAL A 27 8.08 25.09 28.98
C VAL A 27 8.59 24.43 30.26
N ILE A 28 9.91 24.33 30.44
CA ILE A 28 10.52 23.83 31.68
C ILE A 28 10.16 24.73 32.86
N LYS A 29 10.28 26.05 32.70
CA LYS A 29 9.95 27.03 33.74
C LYS A 29 8.47 26.98 34.15
N ILE A 30 7.56 26.89 33.19
CA ILE A 30 6.11 26.77 33.43
C ILE A 30 5.82 25.46 34.18
N ASN A 31 6.49 24.36 33.83
CA ASN A 31 6.35 23.10 34.54
C ASN A 31 6.83 23.20 36.00
N LYS A 32 7.95 23.88 36.24
CA LYS A 32 8.45 24.14 37.60
C LYS A 32 7.44 24.94 38.41
N GLN A 33 6.99 26.09 37.89
CA GLN A 33 6.03 26.96 38.57
C GLN A 33 4.72 26.24 38.92
N ARG A 34 4.16 25.45 37.99
CA ARG A 34 2.92 24.70 38.23
C ARG A 34 3.04 23.59 39.27
N ASN A 35 4.24 23.06 39.48
CA ASN A 35 4.50 21.96 40.41
C ASN A 35 5.28 22.38 41.66
N GLN A 36 5.41 23.69 41.94
CA GLN A 36 6.07 24.19 43.16
C GLN A 36 5.46 23.64 44.45
N LYS A 37 4.14 23.39 44.48
CA LYS A 37 3.45 22.81 45.64
C LYS A 37 3.69 21.32 45.85
N THR A 38 4.04 20.57 44.81
CA THR A 38 4.25 19.11 44.87
C THR A 38 5.72 18.71 44.93
N GLY A 39 6.65 19.63 44.63
CA GLY A 39 8.09 19.37 44.60
C GLY A 39 8.55 18.45 43.46
N TYR A 40 7.63 17.98 42.60
CA TYR A 40 7.92 17.04 41.52
C TYR A 40 7.96 17.75 40.16
N TYR A 41 9.17 17.98 39.64
CA TYR A 41 9.40 18.69 38.39
C TYR A 41 9.61 17.73 37.21
N LYS A 42 8.50 17.38 36.57
CA LYS A 42 8.43 16.39 35.47
C LYS A 42 9.47 16.59 34.35
N TYR A 43 9.84 17.83 34.03
CA TYR A 43 10.76 18.15 32.93
C TYR A 43 12.19 18.49 33.34
N GLN A 44 12.53 18.45 34.64
CA GLN A 44 13.85 18.82 35.14
C GLN A 44 14.99 17.97 34.53
N LYS A 45 14.71 16.70 34.21
CA LYS A 45 15.66 15.78 33.53
C LYS A 45 16.11 16.23 32.13
N PHE A 46 15.45 17.24 31.54
CA PHE A 46 15.72 17.73 30.18
C PHE A 46 16.40 19.11 30.15
N GLU A 47 16.64 19.73 31.31
CA GLU A 47 17.15 21.10 31.44
C GLU A 47 18.64 21.24 31.09
N ASN A 48 19.46 20.27 31.49
CA ASN A 48 20.93 20.34 31.36
C ASN A 48 21.45 19.56 30.14
N ILE A 49 20.81 19.67 28.98
CA ILE A 49 21.29 19.03 27.73
C ILE A 49 21.92 20.11 26.84
N GLU A 50 23.25 20.16 26.81
CA GLU A 50 24.01 21.11 25.98
C GLU A 50 23.98 20.71 24.49
N LYS A 51 23.12 21.34 23.68
CA LYS A 51 23.21 21.32 22.21
C LYS A 51 22.64 22.58 21.58
N THR A 52 23.14 22.90 20.39
CA THR A 52 22.78 24.09 19.60
C THR A 52 21.82 23.79 18.45
N VAL A 53 21.45 22.52 18.22
CA VAL A 53 20.58 22.08 17.11
C VAL A 53 19.32 21.38 17.64
N PRO A 54 18.10 21.88 17.33
CA PRO A 54 16.83 21.33 17.83
C PRO A 54 16.60 19.84 17.53
N VAL A 55 17.00 19.36 16.35
CA VAL A 55 16.79 17.96 15.95
C VAL A 55 17.63 17.00 16.79
N GLU A 56 18.90 17.36 17.04
CA GLU A 56 19.80 16.56 17.89
C GLU A 56 19.34 16.55 19.34
N TYR A 57 18.87 17.69 19.84
CA TYR A 57 18.29 17.82 21.17
C TYR A 57 17.09 16.88 21.36
N LEU A 58 16.14 16.87 20.41
CA LEU A 58 14.98 15.97 20.45
C LEU A 58 15.39 14.48 20.44
N ALA A 59 16.39 14.11 19.66
CA ALA A 59 16.90 12.74 19.60
C ALA A 59 17.52 12.29 20.94
N ILE A 60 18.25 13.18 21.62
CA ILE A 60 18.85 12.91 22.94
C ILE A 60 17.79 12.78 24.02
N ILE A 61 16.76 13.64 24.02
CA ILE A 61 15.66 13.53 24.98
C ILE A 61 14.93 12.21 24.77
N GLN A 62 14.69 11.82 23.51
CA GLN A 62 14.06 10.55 23.18
C GLN A 62 14.86 9.37 23.73
N SER A 63 16.19 9.35 23.53
CA SER A 63 17.04 8.26 24.02
C SER A 63 17.08 8.21 25.56
N ARG A 64 17.20 9.35 26.24
CA ARG A 64 17.16 9.44 27.71
C ARG A 64 15.82 8.99 28.30
N ASP A 65 14.69 9.37 27.69
CA ASP A 65 13.38 8.94 28.17
C ASP A 65 13.14 7.44 27.91
N MET A 66 13.66 6.90 26.81
CA MET A 66 13.63 5.45 26.54
C MET A 66 14.44 4.64 27.56
N ILE A 67 15.63 5.12 27.97
CA ILE A 67 16.45 4.46 29.00
C ILE A 67 15.72 4.47 30.35
N ASN A 68 15.13 5.60 30.73
CA ASN A 68 14.47 5.75 32.04
C ASN A 68 13.12 5.03 32.16
N ASN A 69 12.44 4.76 31.05
CA ASN A 69 11.10 4.15 31.02
C ASN A 69 11.11 2.64 30.68
N GLN A 70 12.26 1.95 30.72
CA GLN A 70 12.30 0.50 30.44
C GLN A 70 11.46 -0.33 31.43
N ASP A 71 11.16 0.18 32.64
CA ASP A 71 10.52 -0.60 33.72
C ASP A 71 9.27 0.02 34.39
N LYS A 72 8.70 1.17 33.92
CA LYS A 72 7.57 1.83 34.61
C LYS A 72 6.41 2.27 33.71
N GLU A 73 5.18 2.01 34.19
CA GLU A 73 3.86 2.31 33.57
C GLU A 73 3.50 3.82 33.53
N GLU A 74 4.47 4.73 33.52
CA GLU A 74 4.19 6.18 33.55
C GLU A 74 3.86 6.77 32.17
N LYS A 75 3.03 7.82 32.15
CA LYS A 75 2.76 8.63 30.94
C LYS A 75 4.09 9.07 30.33
N ASN A 76 4.34 8.66 29.08
CA ASN A 76 5.55 8.99 28.33
C ASN A 76 5.88 10.49 28.44
N THR A 77 6.88 10.79 29.26
CA THR A 77 7.22 12.15 29.65
C THR A 77 7.75 12.94 28.47
N TYR A 78 8.46 12.25 27.56
CA TYR A 78 8.96 12.78 26.31
C TYR A 78 7.86 13.29 25.39
N ILE A 79 6.81 12.50 25.15
CA ILE A 79 5.71 12.90 24.25
C ILE A 79 5.04 14.19 24.75
N ASP A 80 4.74 14.27 26.05
CA ASP A 80 4.11 15.46 26.64
C ASP A 80 5.04 16.68 26.56
N PHE A 81 6.33 16.50 26.85
CA PHE A 81 7.33 17.57 26.75
C PHE A 81 7.45 18.12 25.33
N VAL A 82 7.62 17.25 24.33
CA VAL A 82 7.71 17.64 22.91
C VAL A 82 6.41 18.31 22.47
N GLN A 83 5.24 17.75 22.82
CA GLN A 83 3.96 18.37 22.47
C GLN A 83 3.82 19.78 23.04
N GLN A 84 4.25 20.02 24.28
CA GLN A 84 4.18 21.35 24.89
C GLN A 84 5.13 22.35 24.24
N ILE A 85 6.35 21.95 23.87
CA ILE A 85 7.30 22.81 23.13
C ILE A 85 6.68 23.25 21.81
N PHE A 86 6.20 22.31 20.99
CA PHE A 86 5.63 22.64 19.68
C PHE A 86 4.31 23.41 19.79
N LEU A 87 3.46 23.11 20.78
CA LEU A 87 2.21 23.85 21.01
C LEU A 87 2.49 25.30 21.41
N LYS A 88 3.34 25.52 22.41
CA LYS A 88 3.70 26.86 22.89
C LYS A 88 4.42 27.66 21.80
N GLY A 89 5.38 27.04 21.11
CA GLY A 89 6.09 27.66 19.99
C GLY A 89 5.14 28.06 18.85
N PHE A 90 4.14 27.22 18.55
CA PHE A 90 3.15 27.53 17.51
C PHE A 90 2.22 28.68 17.93
N ILE A 91 1.75 28.70 19.17
CA ILE A 91 0.93 29.81 19.71
C ILE A 91 1.71 31.13 19.67
N ASP A 92 2.97 31.11 20.09
CA ASP A 92 3.82 32.31 20.07
C ASP A 92 4.13 32.78 18.64
N TYR A 93 4.29 31.85 17.70
CA TYR A 93 4.39 32.18 16.28
C TYR A 93 3.11 32.86 15.77
N LEU A 94 1.93 32.33 16.09
CA LEU A 94 0.65 32.94 15.70
C LEU A 94 0.50 34.35 16.30
N ASN A 95 0.89 34.51 17.57
CA ASN A 95 0.84 35.79 18.28
C ASN A 95 1.79 36.83 17.66
N LYS A 96 3.05 36.46 17.40
CA LYS A 96 4.05 37.36 16.81
C LYS A 96 3.68 37.80 15.39
N ASN A 97 2.99 36.96 14.62
CA ASN A 97 2.60 37.25 13.24
C ASN A 97 1.17 37.81 13.10
N ASN A 98 0.52 38.23 14.21
CA ASN A 98 -0.85 38.77 14.22
C ASN A 98 -1.90 37.84 13.55
N LEU A 99 -1.71 36.53 13.63
CA LEU A 99 -2.63 35.52 13.07
C LEU A 99 -3.76 35.16 14.06
N LYS A 100 -3.98 35.99 15.09
CA LYS A 100 -4.98 35.80 16.16
C LYS A 100 -6.43 35.85 15.73
N TYR A 101 -6.74 36.37 14.54
CA TYR A 101 -8.10 36.34 14.01
C TYR A 101 -8.65 34.89 13.87
N ILE A 102 -7.80 33.87 13.96
CA ILE A 102 -8.17 32.45 13.93
C ILE A 102 -8.63 31.90 15.30
N GLU A 103 -8.31 32.57 16.42
CA GLU A 103 -8.67 32.15 17.79
C GLU A 103 -10.09 32.59 18.20
N ASN A 104 -10.62 33.60 17.51
CA ASN A 104 -11.80 34.35 17.94
C ASN A 104 -13.08 33.81 17.26
N ASN A 105 -13.44 32.57 17.61
CA ASN A 105 -14.62 31.90 17.07
C ASN A 105 -15.89 32.07 17.94
N ASN A 106 -15.85 32.80 19.07
CA ASN A 106 -16.97 32.82 20.02
C ASN A 106 -17.19 34.09 20.86
N ASN A 107 -16.50 35.21 20.62
CA ASN A 107 -16.85 36.47 21.29
C ASN A 107 -17.55 37.41 20.30
N ASN A 108 -18.77 37.81 20.68
CA ASN A 108 -19.81 38.43 19.84
C ASN A 108 -19.51 39.83 19.27
N ASN A 109 -18.26 40.20 19.00
CA ASN A 109 -17.90 41.46 18.32
C ASN A 109 -16.83 41.28 17.22
N ASP A 110 -16.70 40.07 16.66
CA ASP A 110 -15.61 39.72 15.74
C ASP A 110 -15.87 40.00 14.26
N ILE A 111 -14.79 40.23 13.52
CA ILE A 111 -14.69 40.25 12.05
C ILE A 111 -15.35 39.02 11.39
N PHE A 112 -15.46 37.88 12.09
CA PHE A 112 -16.19 36.69 11.63
C PHE A 112 -17.72 36.83 11.65
N SER A 113 -18.30 37.75 12.43
CA SER A 113 -19.72 38.09 12.33
C SER A 113 -20.03 38.93 11.06
N ARG A 114 -19.03 39.66 10.53
CA ARG A 114 -19.07 40.27 9.20
C ARG A 114 -18.82 39.27 8.07
N ILE A 115 -18.08 38.20 8.34
CA ILE A 115 -18.08 37.00 7.50
C ILE A 115 -19.40 36.26 7.77
N LYS A 116 -20.52 36.81 7.27
CA LYS A 116 -21.61 35.95 6.83
C LYS A 116 -20.96 34.97 5.86
N ILE A 117 -20.58 33.79 6.32
CA ILE A 117 -20.42 32.63 5.44
C ILE A 117 -21.83 32.45 4.89
N LYS A 118 -22.13 33.15 3.80
CA LYS A 118 -23.36 32.96 3.04
C LYS A 118 -23.32 31.48 2.70
N LYS A 119 -24.13 30.63 3.35
CA LYS A 119 -24.20 29.20 2.99
C LYS A 119 -24.36 29.02 1.48
N ASP A 120 -25.05 29.98 0.86
CA ASP A 120 -25.24 30.14 -0.59
C ASP A 120 -23.95 30.24 -1.40
N SER A 121 -22.85 30.81 -0.87
CA SER A 121 -21.59 30.94 -1.61
C SER A 121 -20.86 29.61 -1.76
N LYS A 122 -20.88 28.75 -0.74
CA LYS A 122 -20.24 27.43 -0.82
C LYS A 122 -20.91 26.55 -1.87
N GLU A 123 -22.23 26.41 -1.82
CA GLU A 123 -22.96 25.60 -2.80
C GLU A 123 -22.80 26.15 -4.23
N ARG A 124 -22.77 27.48 -4.38
CA ARG A 124 -22.50 28.14 -5.66
C ARG A 124 -21.10 27.83 -6.18
N TYR A 125 -20.06 27.97 -5.35
CA TYR A 125 -18.69 27.64 -5.76
C TYR A 125 -18.49 26.14 -6.04
N ASP A 126 -19.12 25.25 -5.25
CA ASP A 126 -19.09 23.80 -5.50
C ASP A 126 -19.72 23.45 -6.86
N LYS A 127 -20.81 24.12 -7.26
CA LYS A 127 -21.41 23.98 -8.59
C LYS A 127 -20.49 24.49 -9.70
N ILE A 128 -19.83 25.64 -9.50
CA ILE A 128 -18.87 26.20 -10.47
C ILE A 128 -17.67 25.27 -10.65
N LEU A 129 -17.09 24.75 -9.56
CA LEU A 129 -15.98 23.80 -9.60
C LEU A 129 -16.36 22.52 -10.34
N LYS A 130 -17.51 21.91 -10.03
CA LYS A 130 -18.02 20.74 -10.77
C LYS A 130 -18.21 21.02 -12.26
N ASN A 131 -18.73 22.20 -12.61
CA ASN A 131 -18.90 22.60 -14.00
C ASN A 131 -17.57 22.84 -14.71
N TYR A 132 -16.58 23.40 -14.02
CA TYR A 132 -15.22 23.62 -14.53
C TYR A 132 -14.48 22.28 -14.76
N GLU A 133 -14.65 21.32 -13.85
CA GLU A 133 -14.11 19.96 -14.00
C GLU A 133 -14.76 19.21 -15.18
N LYS A 134 -16.08 19.33 -15.36
CA LYS A 134 -16.83 18.59 -16.40
C LYS A 134 -16.72 19.16 -17.83
N ASN A 135 -16.73 20.48 -18.00
CA ASN A 135 -17.04 21.12 -19.29
C ASN A 135 -15.86 21.87 -19.94
N ASN A 136 -14.65 21.33 -19.85
CA ASN A 136 -13.37 21.91 -20.27
C ASN A 136 -12.85 23.05 -19.39
N ARG A 137 -11.59 22.89 -18.97
CA ARG A 137 -10.75 23.83 -18.19
C ARG A 137 -10.51 25.20 -18.87
N ASN A 138 -11.15 25.45 -20.02
CA ASN A 138 -10.99 26.64 -20.87
C ASN A 138 -12.14 27.66 -20.70
N LYS A 139 -13.13 27.41 -19.83
CA LYS A 139 -14.17 28.41 -19.54
C LYS A 139 -13.62 29.54 -18.67
N GLU A 140 -14.11 30.76 -18.91
CA GLU A 140 -13.75 31.93 -18.11
C GLU A 140 -14.06 31.71 -16.63
N ILE A 141 -13.06 31.97 -15.79
CA ILE A 141 -13.20 31.91 -14.34
C ILE A 141 -13.96 33.17 -13.90
N PRO A 142 -15.07 33.05 -13.14
CA PRO A 142 -15.80 34.21 -12.64
C PRO A 142 -14.89 35.19 -11.89
N HIS A 143 -15.09 36.49 -12.08
CA HIS A 143 -14.24 37.55 -11.51
C HIS A 143 -14.00 37.37 -10.01
N GLU A 144 -15.06 37.10 -9.25
CA GLU A 144 -15.04 36.82 -7.80
C GLU A 144 -14.12 35.65 -7.42
N ILE A 145 -14.04 34.59 -8.23
CA ILE A 145 -13.12 33.47 -7.98
C ILE A 145 -11.69 33.84 -8.38
N ASN A 146 -11.54 34.60 -9.47
CA ASN A 146 -10.24 35.03 -9.96
C ASN A 146 -9.52 35.95 -8.96
N GLU A 147 -10.25 36.80 -8.22
CA GLU A 147 -9.70 37.58 -7.11
C GLU A 147 -9.03 36.69 -6.06
N PHE A 148 -9.65 35.56 -5.68
CA PHE A 148 -9.03 34.61 -4.77
C PHE A 148 -7.86 33.85 -5.39
N VAL A 149 -8.00 33.37 -6.63
CA VAL A 149 -6.97 32.57 -7.31
C VAL A 149 -5.67 33.35 -7.50
N ARG A 150 -5.74 34.65 -7.81
CA ARG A 150 -4.58 35.52 -7.99
C ARG A 150 -3.71 35.67 -6.73
N GLU A 151 -4.33 35.60 -5.55
CA GLU A 151 -3.63 35.71 -4.26
C GLU A 151 -3.01 34.39 -3.78
N ILE A 152 -3.36 33.26 -4.41
CA ILE A 152 -2.84 31.94 -4.02
C ILE A 152 -1.38 31.78 -4.49
N LYS A 153 -0.48 31.51 -3.53
CA LYS A 153 0.92 31.17 -3.78
C LYS A 153 1.15 29.68 -3.53
N LEU A 154 1.45 28.92 -4.59
CA LEU A 154 1.66 27.46 -4.52
C LEU A 154 3.11 27.04 -4.23
N GLY A 155 4.05 27.99 -4.12
CA GLY A 155 5.48 27.70 -3.99
C GLY A 155 6.14 27.43 -5.34
N LYS A 156 7.08 26.47 -5.38
CA LYS A 156 7.75 26.05 -6.62
C LYS A 156 6.75 25.26 -7.47
N ILE A 157 6.53 25.69 -8.71
CA ILE A 157 5.82 24.89 -9.71
C ILE A 157 6.84 24.01 -10.42
N LEU A 158 6.52 22.73 -10.59
CA LEU A 158 7.34 21.79 -11.34
C LEU A 158 7.59 22.30 -12.76
N LYS A 159 8.86 22.41 -13.15
CA LYS A 159 9.24 22.77 -14.51
C LYS A 159 8.97 21.58 -15.43
N TYR A 160 8.45 21.87 -16.62
CA TYR A 160 8.33 20.86 -17.66
C TYR A 160 9.71 20.32 -18.04
N THR A 161 9.85 19.00 -18.05
CA THR A 161 10.96 18.28 -18.67
C THR A 161 10.38 17.02 -19.33
N GLU A 162 10.99 16.56 -20.42
CA GLU A 162 10.54 15.34 -21.10
C GLU A 162 10.60 14.12 -20.17
N SER A 163 11.64 14.02 -19.35
CA SER A 163 11.80 12.96 -18.37
C SER A 163 10.67 12.95 -17.32
N LEU A 164 10.28 14.12 -16.80
CA LEU A 164 9.19 14.25 -15.83
C LEU A 164 7.83 13.98 -16.48
N ASN A 165 7.64 14.35 -17.75
CA ASN A 165 6.43 14.03 -18.51
C ASN A 165 6.29 12.52 -18.74
N MET A 166 7.36 11.84 -19.17
CA MET A 166 7.37 10.38 -19.30
C MET A 166 7.15 9.70 -17.96
N PHE A 167 7.74 10.24 -16.88
CA PHE A 167 7.51 9.75 -15.53
C PHE A 167 6.04 9.90 -15.10
N TYR A 168 5.40 11.05 -15.36
CA TYR A 168 3.97 11.28 -15.12
C TYR A 168 3.09 10.18 -15.74
N LEU A 169 3.35 9.83 -17.01
CA LEU A 169 2.61 8.77 -17.70
C LEU A 169 2.74 7.42 -16.99
N ILE A 170 3.94 7.05 -16.55
CA ILE A 170 4.18 5.82 -15.77
C ILE A 170 3.40 5.86 -14.45
N LEU A 171 3.45 6.98 -13.73
CA LEU A 171 2.78 7.11 -12.43
C LEU A 171 1.26 6.91 -12.53
N LYS A 172 0.62 7.34 -13.63
CA LYS A 172 -0.83 7.15 -13.87
C LYS A 172 -1.22 5.68 -14.09
N LEU A 173 -0.29 4.85 -14.54
CA LEU A 173 -0.48 3.40 -14.70
C LEU A 173 -0.27 2.63 -13.40
N LEU A 174 0.42 3.21 -12.41
CA LEU A 174 0.65 2.54 -11.14
C LEU A 174 -0.62 2.46 -10.29
N ASN A 175 -0.79 1.34 -9.60
CA ASN A 175 -1.78 1.23 -8.53
C ASN A 175 -1.31 2.02 -7.29
N HIS A 176 -2.24 2.34 -6.40
CA HIS A 176 -1.96 3.13 -5.18
C HIS A 176 -0.84 2.55 -4.29
N LYS A 177 -0.77 1.22 -4.13
CA LYS A 177 0.27 0.59 -3.30
C LYS A 177 1.65 0.70 -3.95
N GLU A 178 1.74 0.47 -5.26
CA GLU A 178 3.01 0.62 -5.98
C GLU A 178 3.49 2.07 -6.03
N LEU A 179 2.57 3.04 -6.12
CA LEU A 179 2.90 4.46 -5.99
C LEU A 179 3.48 4.79 -4.61
N THR A 180 2.88 4.26 -3.54
CA THR A 180 3.37 4.43 -2.17
C THR A 180 4.73 3.77 -1.95
N ASN A 181 4.94 2.57 -2.51
CA ASN A 181 6.21 1.84 -2.45
C ASN A 181 7.33 2.57 -3.22
N LEU A 182 7.01 3.11 -4.41
CA LEU A 182 7.93 3.91 -5.20
C LEU A 182 8.34 5.17 -4.45
N LYS A 183 7.38 5.91 -3.88
CA LYS A 183 7.65 7.07 -3.03
C LYS A 183 8.64 6.74 -1.93
N GLY A 184 8.34 5.72 -1.12
CA GLY A 184 9.21 5.31 -0.01
C GLY A 184 10.60 4.84 -0.47
N SER A 185 10.71 4.27 -1.68
CA SER A 185 12.00 3.86 -2.24
C SER A 185 12.87 5.05 -2.63
N LEU A 186 12.27 6.10 -3.24
CA LEU A 186 12.97 7.33 -3.60
C LEU A 186 13.37 8.13 -2.35
N GLU A 187 12.48 8.25 -1.36
CA GLU A 187 12.79 8.88 -0.06
C GLU A 187 13.93 8.16 0.65
N LYS A 188 13.92 6.82 0.65
CA LYS A 188 15.00 6.02 1.23
C LYS A 188 16.33 6.24 0.50
N TYR A 189 16.32 6.33 -0.83
CA TYR A 189 17.52 6.61 -1.60
C TYR A 189 18.12 7.99 -1.23
N GLN A 190 17.30 9.04 -1.22
CA GLN A 190 17.74 10.38 -0.86
C GLN A 190 18.29 10.42 0.58
N SER A 191 17.58 9.79 1.52
CA SER A 191 18.01 9.72 2.92
C SER A 191 19.31 8.94 3.11
N ALA A 192 19.51 7.84 2.38
CA ALA A 192 20.71 7.00 2.49
C ALA A 192 21.96 7.69 1.92
N ASN A 193 21.81 8.42 0.81
CA ASN A 193 22.93 9.05 0.10
C ASN A 193 23.13 10.53 0.48
N LYS A 194 22.21 11.14 1.23
CA LYS A 194 22.18 12.58 1.53
C LYS A 194 22.17 13.44 0.27
N GLU A 195 21.36 13.04 -0.70
CA GLU A 195 21.21 13.71 -2.00
C GLU A 195 19.74 13.99 -2.31
N GLU A 196 19.46 15.03 -3.11
CA GLU A 196 18.10 15.43 -3.50
C GLU A 196 17.76 15.11 -4.96
N ALA A 197 18.48 14.17 -5.60
CA ALA A 197 18.35 13.87 -7.03
C ALA A 197 16.91 13.61 -7.53
N PHE A 198 16.04 13.06 -6.67
CA PHE A 198 14.64 12.75 -6.98
C PHE A 198 13.59 13.76 -6.46
N SER A 199 13.99 14.98 -6.11
CA SER A 199 13.10 15.97 -5.47
C SER A 199 11.87 16.30 -6.34
N ASP A 200 12.08 16.59 -7.63
CA ASP A 200 10.99 16.91 -8.57
C ASP A 200 10.07 15.70 -8.81
N GLN A 201 10.64 14.48 -8.88
CA GLN A 201 9.89 13.23 -9.01
C GLN A 201 9.02 12.95 -7.77
N LEU A 202 9.54 13.21 -6.57
CA LEU A 202 8.79 13.07 -5.32
C LEU A 202 7.65 14.08 -5.22
N GLU A 203 7.89 15.33 -5.63
CA GLU A 203 6.86 16.36 -5.68
C GLU A 203 5.74 15.97 -6.65
N LEU A 204 6.07 15.42 -7.83
CA LEU A 204 5.08 14.90 -8.76
C LEU A 204 4.29 13.71 -8.18
N ILE A 205 4.97 12.75 -7.53
CA ILE A 205 4.28 11.63 -6.87
C ILE A 205 3.34 12.15 -5.78
N ASN A 206 3.77 13.12 -4.98
CA ASN A 206 2.93 13.71 -3.93
C ASN A 206 1.68 14.37 -4.51
N LEU A 207 1.80 15.08 -5.63
CA LEU A 207 0.67 15.68 -6.35
C LEU A 207 -0.33 14.60 -6.81
N LEU A 208 0.15 13.56 -7.49
CA LEU A 208 -0.71 12.51 -8.04
C LEU A 208 -1.32 11.60 -6.95
N ASN A 209 -0.63 11.39 -5.84
CA ASN A 209 -1.13 10.50 -4.78
C ASN A 209 -2.34 11.09 -4.02
N LEU A 210 -2.67 12.37 -4.23
CA LEU A 210 -3.85 13.01 -3.65
C LEU A 210 -5.16 12.37 -4.14
N ASP A 211 -5.20 11.98 -5.41
CA ASP A 211 -6.41 11.51 -6.09
C ASP A 211 -6.25 10.23 -6.92
N ASN A 212 -5.04 9.64 -7.06
CA ASN A 212 -4.82 8.45 -7.88
C ASN A 212 -5.71 7.23 -7.53
N ASN A 213 -6.22 7.16 -6.28
CA ASN A 213 -7.12 6.10 -5.83
C ASN A 213 -8.58 6.56 -5.69
N ARG A 214 -8.92 7.74 -6.21
CA ARG A 214 -10.29 8.28 -6.26
C ARG A 214 -10.84 8.07 -7.67
N VAL A 215 -12.17 8.04 -7.78
CA VAL A 215 -12.84 8.05 -9.07
C VAL A 215 -12.75 9.47 -9.61
N THR A 216 -11.94 9.68 -10.66
CA THR A 216 -11.68 11.00 -11.25
C THR A 216 -12.57 11.29 -12.46
N GLU A 217 -13.07 10.24 -13.11
CA GLU A 217 -13.89 10.32 -14.32
C GLU A 217 -15.04 9.32 -14.21
N ASP A 218 -16.13 9.61 -14.90
CA ASP A 218 -17.26 8.67 -15.02
C ASP A 218 -16.77 7.42 -15.75
N PHE A 219 -17.17 6.26 -15.24
CA PHE A 219 -16.82 4.96 -15.81
C PHE A 219 -18.04 4.05 -15.80
N GLU A 220 -18.05 3.10 -16.73
CA GLU A 220 -19.08 2.09 -16.80
C GLU A 220 -18.47 0.70 -16.62
N LEU A 221 -19.17 -0.12 -15.84
CA LEU A 221 -18.91 -1.54 -15.67
C LEU A 221 -20.17 -2.25 -16.14
N GLU A 222 -20.03 -3.37 -16.85
CA GLU A 222 -21.18 -4.11 -17.35
C GLU A 222 -21.72 -5.12 -16.31
N ALA A 223 -23.01 -5.47 -16.43
CA ALA A 223 -23.64 -6.42 -15.53
C ALA A 223 -23.02 -7.83 -15.62
N ASN A 224 -22.58 -8.24 -16.81
CA ASN A 224 -21.85 -9.50 -17.02
C ASN A 224 -20.48 -9.51 -16.30
N GLU A 225 -19.77 -8.37 -16.24
CA GLU A 225 -18.46 -8.23 -15.59
C GLU A 225 -18.60 -8.36 -14.07
N ILE A 226 -19.62 -7.74 -13.49
CA ILE A 226 -19.95 -7.90 -12.06
C ILE A 226 -20.45 -9.31 -11.79
N GLY A 227 -21.36 -9.79 -12.65
CA GLY A 227 -22.06 -11.06 -12.51
C GLY A 227 -21.14 -12.29 -12.49
N LYS A 228 -19.90 -12.17 -12.99
CA LYS A 228 -18.84 -13.18 -12.83
C LYS A 228 -18.62 -13.62 -11.38
N PHE A 229 -18.87 -12.75 -10.41
CA PHE A 229 -18.60 -13.00 -8.98
C PHE A 229 -19.86 -13.11 -8.13
N LEU A 230 -21.05 -13.08 -8.74
CA LEU A 230 -22.33 -13.17 -8.04
C LEU A 230 -22.93 -14.57 -8.20
N ASP A 231 -23.68 -15.01 -7.20
CA ASP A 231 -24.44 -16.25 -7.19
C ASP A 231 -25.94 -15.97 -7.07
N PHE A 232 -26.64 -16.05 -8.21
CA PHE A 232 -28.09 -15.98 -8.28
C PHE A 232 -28.66 -17.37 -8.58
N ASN A 233 -29.18 -18.02 -7.53
CA ASN A 233 -29.77 -19.37 -7.60
C ASN A 233 -28.82 -20.42 -8.22
N GLY A 234 -27.54 -20.40 -7.83
CA GLY A 234 -26.52 -21.32 -8.33
C GLY A 234 -25.87 -20.91 -9.65
N ASN A 235 -26.27 -19.77 -10.22
CA ASN A 235 -25.80 -19.30 -11.53
C ASN A 235 -25.17 -17.90 -11.46
N LYS A 236 -24.25 -17.64 -12.39
CA LYS A 236 -23.69 -16.29 -12.62
C LYS A 236 -24.72 -15.40 -13.31
N ILE A 237 -24.65 -14.12 -13.03
CA ILE A 237 -25.50 -13.11 -13.66
C ILE A 237 -24.88 -12.68 -14.99
N LYS A 238 -25.70 -12.58 -16.04
CA LYS A 238 -25.23 -12.23 -17.40
C LYS A 238 -25.77 -10.90 -17.90
N ASP A 239 -26.88 -10.42 -17.35
CA ASP A 239 -27.53 -9.20 -17.84
C ASP A 239 -28.10 -8.31 -16.72
N ARG A 240 -28.53 -7.10 -17.10
CA ARG A 240 -29.11 -6.12 -16.18
C ARG A 240 -30.45 -6.56 -15.58
N LYS A 241 -31.24 -7.38 -16.28
CA LYS A 241 -32.55 -7.85 -15.81
C LYS A 241 -32.38 -8.83 -14.66
N GLU A 242 -31.43 -9.74 -14.77
CA GLU A 242 -31.02 -10.65 -13.71
C GLU A 242 -30.40 -9.89 -12.54
N LEU A 243 -29.51 -8.93 -12.80
CA LEU A 243 -28.90 -8.10 -11.75
C LEU A 243 -29.96 -7.34 -10.93
N LYS A 244 -30.99 -6.80 -11.60
CA LYS A 244 -32.11 -6.12 -10.93
C LYS A 244 -32.92 -7.06 -10.03
N LYS A 245 -33.09 -8.32 -10.41
CA LYS A 245 -33.77 -9.33 -9.57
C LYS A 245 -32.92 -9.76 -8.38
N PHE A 246 -31.61 -9.81 -8.57
CA PHE A 246 -30.66 -10.16 -7.51
C PHE A 246 -30.50 -9.03 -6.49
N ASP A 247 -30.35 -7.79 -6.95
CA ASP A 247 -30.03 -6.64 -6.09
C ASP A 247 -31.27 -5.91 -5.56
N THR A 248 -32.02 -6.59 -4.69
CA THR A 248 -33.22 -6.01 -4.06
C THR A 248 -32.95 -4.78 -3.21
N ASN A 249 -31.71 -4.61 -2.74
CA ASN A 249 -31.30 -3.56 -1.82
C ASN A 249 -30.57 -2.39 -2.52
N LYS A 250 -30.52 -2.38 -3.86
CA LYS A 250 -29.90 -1.33 -4.68
C LYS A 250 -28.45 -1.04 -4.27
N ILE A 251 -27.62 -2.08 -4.14
CA ILE A 251 -26.19 -1.98 -3.84
C ILE A 251 -25.36 -1.88 -5.12
N TYR A 252 -25.76 -2.62 -6.16
CA TYR A 252 -25.10 -2.74 -7.45
C TYR A 252 -25.84 -2.00 -8.57
N PHE A 253 -27.16 -1.89 -8.49
CA PHE A 253 -27.99 -1.35 -9.57
C PHE A 253 -29.10 -0.46 -9.01
N ASP A 254 -29.19 0.79 -9.49
CA ASP A 254 -30.22 1.74 -9.02
C ASP A 254 -31.57 1.60 -9.75
N GLY A 255 -31.58 0.87 -10.86
CA GLY A 255 -32.74 0.65 -11.73
C GLY A 255 -32.43 0.95 -13.20
N GLU A 256 -31.46 1.85 -13.45
CA GLU A 256 -31.04 2.29 -14.78
C GLU A 256 -29.53 2.03 -14.98
N ASN A 257 -28.74 2.39 -13.96
CA ASN A 257 -27.29 2.39 -13.99
C ASN A 257 -26.70 1.51 -12.88
N ILE A 258 -25.49 1.03 -13.14
CA ILE A 258 -24.69 0.35 -12.13
C ILE A 258 -24.14 1.39 -11.15
N ILE A 259 -24.18 1.07 -9.86
CA ILE A 259 -23.70 1.95 -8.80
C ILE A 259 -22.17 1.94 -8.78
N ASN A 260 -21.60 3.13 -8.98
CA ASN A 260 -20.17 3.35 -9.13
C ASN A 260 -19.44 3.41 -7.77
N HIS A 261 -19.14 2.23 -7.22
CA HIS A 261 -18.20 2.11 -6.09
C HIS A 261 -16.77 2.40 -6.55
N ARG A 262 -15.96 3.03 -5.69
CA ARG A 262 -14.51 3.22 -5.94
C ARG A 262 -13.80 1.89 -6.24
N ALA A 263 -14.22 0.81 -5.59
CA ALA A 263 -13.65 -0.51 -5.81
C ALA A 263 -13.96 -1.05 -7.22
N PHE A 264 -15.10 -0.69 -7.81
CA PHE A 264 -15.44 -1.04 -9.20
C PHE A 264 -14.58 -0.25 -10.20
N TYR A 265 -14.31 1.01 -9.91
CA TYR A 265 -13.38 1.81 -10.72
C TYR A 265 -11.99 1.15 -10.76
N ASN A 266 -11.47 0.76 -9.58
CA ASN A 266 -10.17 0.12 -9.47
C ASN A 266 -10.14 -1.26 -10.15
N ILE A 267 -11.20 -2.05 -10.04
CA ILE A 267 -11.23 -3.38 -10.66
C ILE A 267 -11.39 -3.28 -12.18
N LYS A 268 -12.03 -2.22 -12.70
CA LYS A 268 -12.06 -1.94 -14.14
C LYS A 268 -10.68 -1.55 -14.65
N LYS A 269 -9.96 -0.70 -13.91
CA LYS A 269 -8.64 -0.19 -14.28
C LYS A 269 -7.53 -1.26 -14.22
N TYR A 270 -7.54 -2.12 -13.22
CA TYR A 270 -6.43 -3.04 -12.93
C TYR A 270 -6.81 -4.53 -12.90
N GLY A 271 -8.11 -4.85 -12.90
CA GLY A 271 -8.60 -6.21 -12.67
C GLY A 271 -8.45 -7.10 -13.89
N MET A 272 -7.81 -8.25 -13.69
CA MET A 272 -7.75 -9.31 -14.70
C MET A 272 -8.97 -10.22 -14.53
N LEU A 273 -10.17 -9.68 -14.84
CA LEU A 273 -11.45 -10.29 -14.47
C LEU A 273 -11.58 -11.76 -14.87
N ASN A 274 -11.10 -12.14 -16.06
CA ASN A 274 -11.18 -13.52 -16.55
C ASN A 274 -10.31 -14.50 -15.75
N LEU A 275 -9.12 -14.05 -15.28
CA LEU A 275 -8.26 -14.88 -14.44
C LEU A 275 -8.80 -14.94 -13.00
N LEU A 276 -9.24 -13.79 -12.47
CA LEU A 276 -9.86 -13.70 -11.16
C LEU A 276 -11.13 -14.56 -11.07
N GLU A 277 -11.95 -14.56 -12.12
CA GLU A 277 -13.14 -15.40 -12.24
C GLU A 277 -12.80 -16.88 -12.13
N LYS A 278 -11.80 -17.37 -12.87
CA LYS A 278 -11.39 -18.77 -12.84
C LYS A 278 -10.86 -19.20 -11.46
N ILE A 279 -10.09 -18.34 -10.81
CA ILE A 279 -9.58 -18.58 -9.44
C ILE A 279 -10.76 -18.60 -8.46
N ALA A 280 -11.66 -17.62 -8.55
CA ALA A 280 -12.84 -17.53 -7.70
C ALA A 280 -13.80 -18.72 -7.88
N ASP A 281 -14.02 -19.17 -9.12
CA ASP A 281 -14.81 -20.36 -9.43
C ASP A 281 -14.21 -21.60 -8.75
N LYS A 282 -12.90 -21.82 -8.90
CA LYS A 282 -12.19 -22.95 -8.27
C LYS A 282 -12.27 -22.88 -6.74
N ALA A 283 -12.22 -21.67 -6.18
CA ALA A 283 -12.35 -21.44 -4.75
C ALA A 283 -13.80 -21.45 -4.24
N LYS A 284 -14.79 -21.60 -5.13
CA LYS A 284 -16.23 -21.40 -4.83
C LYS A 284 -16.52 -20.05 -4.17
N TYR A 285 -15.76 -19.03 -4.51
CA TYR A 285 -15.94 -17.67 -4.04
C TYR A 285 -16.97 -16.95 -4.92
N LYS A 286 -18.15 -16.71 -4.35
CA LYS A 286 -19.25 -15.92 -4.93
C LYS A 286 -19.93 -15.09 -3.85
N ILE A 287 -20.59 -14.02 -4.26
CA ILE A 287 -21.45 -13.21 -3.40
C ILE A 287 -22.89 -13.64 -3.60
N SER A 288 -23.51 -14.06 -2.51
CA SER A 288 -24.88 -14.59 -2.48
C SER A 288 -25.91 -13.53 -2.03
N LEU A 289 -27.19 -13.80 -2.31
CA LEU A 289 -28.31 -12.99 -1.81
C LEU A 289 -28.34 -12.90 -0.27
N LYS A 290 -27.97 -13.99 0.41
CA LYS A 290 -27.95 -14.04 1.88
C LYS A 290 -26.94 -13.04 2.45
N GLU A 291 -25.77 -12.96 1.83
CA GLU A 291 -24.70 -12.04 2.21
C GLU A 291 -25.07 -10.58 1.94
N LEU A 292 -25.76 -10.30 0.83
CA LEU A 292 -26.26 -8.95 0.56
C LEU A 292 -27.29 -8.49 1.60
N LYS A 293 -28.21 -9.38 2.01
CA LYS A 293 -29.17 -9.08 3.08
C LYS A 293 -28.47 -8.83 4.41
N GLU A 294 -27.50 -9.67 4.76
CA GLU A 294 -26.71 -9.50 5.98
C GLU A 294 -25.92 -8.17 5.95
N TYR A 295 -25.37 -7.80 4.80
CA TYR A 295 -24.65 -6.54 4.62
C TYR A 295 -25.55 -5.34 4.87
N SER A 296 -26.72 -5.29 4.24
CA SER A 296 -27.69 -4.21 4.44
C SER A 296 -28.15 -4.11 5.88
N ASN A 297 -28.42 -5.24 6.55
CA ASN A 297 -28.82 -5.25 7.95
C ASN A 297 -27.72 -4.69 8.86
N LYS A 298 -26.47 -5.16 8.69
CA LYS A 298 -25.33 -4.67 9.49
C LYS A 298 -24.98 -3.23 9.21
N LYS A 299 -25.20 -2.73 8.00
CA LYS A 299 -24.96 -1.33 7.62
C LYS A 299 -25.78 -0.37 8.48
N ASN A 300 -26.99 -0.76 8.91
CA ASN A 300 -27.84 0.08 9.76
C ASN A 300 -27.36 0.15 11.22
N GLU A 301 -26.57 -0.82 11.67
CA GLU A 301 -26.08 -0.91 13.06
C GLU A 301 -24.63 -0.42 13.22
N ILE A 302 -23.89 -0.25 12.12
CA ILE A 302 -22.44 -0.04 12.18
C ILE A 302 -22.05 1.30 12.83
N GLU A 303 -22.85 2.35 12.62
CA GLU A 303 -22.58 3.67 13.20
C GLU A 303 -22.53 3.61 14.73
N LYS A 304 -23.51 2.91 15.35
CA LYS A 304 -23.53 2.69 16.81
C LYS A 304 -22.28 1.95 17.29
N ASN A 305 -21.83 0.93 16.56
CA ASN A 305 -20.62 0.18 16.90
C ASN A 305 -19.35 1.05 16.77
N TYR A 306 -19.24 1.91 15.76
CA TYR A 306 -18.12 2.84 15.62
C TYR A 306 -18.10 3.88 16.74
N THR A 307 -19.24 4.51 17.03
CA THR A 307 -19.35 5.47 18.13
C THR A 307 -18.98 4.83 19.47
N MET A 308 -19.44 3.59 19.70
CA MET A 308 -19.08 2.83 20.89
C MET A 308 -17.56 2.58 20.96
N GLN A 309 -16.96 2.06 19.89
CA GLN A 309 -15.53 1.82 19.82
C GLN A 309 -14.71 3.11 20.08
N GLN A 310 -15.12 4.24 19.49
CA GLN A 310 -14.44 5.53 19.66
C GLN A 310 -14.51 6.04 21.10
N ASN A 311 -15.69 5.99 21.71
CA ASN A 311 -15.90 6.44 23.09
C ASN A 311 -15.11 5.59 24.09
N LEU A 312 -15.20 4.26 23.95
CA LEU A 312 -14.47 3.32 24.80
C LEU A 312 -12.95 3.40 24.57
N HIS A 313 -12.48 3.61 23.33
CA HIS A 313 -11.06 3.82 23.07
C HIS A 313 -10.55 5.14 23.67
N ARG A 314 -11.37 6.21 23.63
CA ARG A 314 -11.09 7.47 24.32
C ARG A 314 -10.99 7.26 25.83
N LYS A 315 -11.92 6.49 26.42
CA LYS A 315 -11.90 6.13 27.84
C LYS A 315 -10.63 5.36 28.21
N TYR A 316 -10.20 4.41 27.38
CA TYR A 316 -8.96 3.66 27.57
C TYR A 316 -7.69 4.52 27.43
N ALA A 317 -7.58 5.30 26.35
CA ALA A 317 -6.35 6.02 26.01
C ALA A 317 -6.21 7.37 26.73
N ARG A 318 -7.32 8.02 27.05
CA ARG A 318 -7.41 9.35 27.67
C ARG A 318 -8.56 9.40 28.69
N PRO A 319 -8.47 8.61 29.78
CA PRO A 319 -9.47 8.61 30.83
C PRO A 319 -9.57 9.99 31.49
N LYS A 320 -10.79 10.41 31.84
CA LYS A 320 -10.99 11.51 32.80
C LYS A 320 -10.51 11.08 34.20
N LYS A 321 -10.33 12.04 35.13
CA LYS A 321 -9.75 11.79 36.47
C LYS A 321 -10.39 10.60 37.21
N ASP A 322 -11.72 10.47 37.13
CA ASP A 322 -12.49 9.44 37.85
C ASP A 322 -12.91 8.27 36.95
N GLU A 323 -12.45 8.25 35.71
CA GLU A 323 -12.88 7.30 34.69
C GLU A 323 -11.90 6.13 34.63
N LYS A 324 -12.37 4.93 34.96
CA LYS A 324 -11.59 3.68 34.83
C LYS A 324 -12.20 2.79 33.75
N PHE A 325 -11.33 2.16 32.97
CA PHE A 325 -11.73 1.18 31.96
C PHE A 325 -11.99 -0.18 32.63
N ASN A 326 -13.26 -0.52 32.84
CA ASN A 326 -13.68 -1.69 33.62
C ASN A 326 -13.87 -2.95 32.74
N ASP A 327 -14.38 -4.04 33.32
CA ASP A 327 -14.64 -5.29 32.57
C ASP A 327 -15.86 -5.21 31.64
N GLU A 328 -16.85 -4.39 31.99
CA GLU A 328 -18.02 -4.14 31.13
C GLU A 328 -17.60 -3.39 29.87
N ASP A 329 -16.83 -2.30 30.02
CA ASP A 329 -16.21 -1.57 28.90
C ASP A 329 -15.41 -2.49 27.99
N TYR A 330 -14.67 -3.45 28.57
CA TYR A 330 -13.89 -4.41 27.81
C TYR A 330 -14.79 -5.33 26.96
N LYS A 331 -15.85 -5.89 27.56
CA LYS A 331 -16.81 -6.76 26.87
C LYS A 331 -17.58 -6.01 25.79
N GLU A 332 -17.98 -4.77 26.06
CA GLU A 332 -18.64 -3.91 25.08
C GLU A 332 -17.70 -3.55 23.93
N TYR A 333 -16.43 -3.25 24.23
CA TYR A 333 -15.42 -3.00 23.21
C TYR A 333 -15.19 -4.22 22.33
N GLU A 334 -15.05 -5.42 22.94
CA GLU A 334 -14.91 -6.71 22.23
C GLU A 334 -16.10 -6.96 21.29
N LYS A 335 -17.33 -6.73 21.76
CA LYS A 335 -18.54 -6.87 20.95
C LYS A 335 -18.55 -5.87 19.78
N ALA A 336 -18.22 -4.60 20.06
CA ALA A 336 -18.21 -3.54 19.06
C ALA A 336 -17.20 -3.83 17.93
N ILE A 337 -15.95 -4.18 18.27
CA ILE A 337 -14.94 -4.50 17.25
C ILE A 337 -15.26 -5.80 16.50
N GLY A 338 -15.88 -6.78 17.15
CA GLY A 338 -16.32 -8.02 16.51
C GLY A 338 -17.41 -7.77 15.46
N ASN A 339 -18.37 -6.88 15.76
CA ASN A 339 -19.39 -6.44 14.82
C ASN A 339 -18.79 -5.63 13.66
N ILE A 340 -17.87 -4.71 13.96
CA ILE A 340 -17.16 -3.93 12.95
C ILE A 340 -16.39 -4.85 12.01
N GLN A 341 -15.63 -5.82 12.54
CA GLN A 341 -14.89 -6.78 11.73
C GLN A 341 -15.83 -7.53 10.76
N LYS A 342 -16.93 -8.10 11.26
CA LYS A 342 -17.90 -8.82 10.43
C LYS A 342 -18.47 -7.95 9.31
N TYR A 343 -18.87 -6.72 9.65
CA TYR A 343 -19.36 -5.77 8.65
C TYR A 343 -18.28 -5.40 7.62
N THR A 344 -17.06 -5.09 8.06
CA THR A 344 -15.95 -4.71 7.17
C THR A 344 -15.57 -5.84 6.22
N HIS A 345 -15.49 -7.09 6.71
CA HIS A 345 -15.24 -8.26 5.87
C HIS A 345 -16.32 -8.41 4.80
N LEU A 346 -17.59 -8.33 5.21
CA LEU A 346 -18.73 -8.45 4.29
C LEU A 346 -18.79 -7.30 3.27
N LYS A 347 -18.58 -6.05 3.71
CA LYS A 347 -18.48 -4.87 2.85
C LYS A 347 -17.37 -5.03 1.81
N ASN A 348 -16.19 -5.52 2.24
CA ASN A 348 -15.05 -5.69 1.36
C ASN A 348 -15.32 -6.75 0.29
N LYS A 349 -16.00 -7.84 0.65
CA LYS A 349 -16.44 -8.87 -0.29
C LYS A 349 -17.47 -8.32 -1.28
N VAL A 350 -18.57 -7.76 -0.78
CA VAL A 350 -19.70 -7.23 -1.58
C VAL A 350 -19.24 -6.15 -2.56
N GLU A 351 -18.39 -5.21 -2.15
CA GLU A 351 -17.91 -4.13 -3.01
C GLU A 351 -16.68 -4.51 -3.87
N PHE A 352 -16.24 -5.77 -3.86
CA PHE A 352 -15.06 -6.27 -4.62
C PHE A 352 -13.70 -5.70 -4.15
N ASN A 353 -13.60 -5.16 -2.94
CA ASN A 353 -12.32 -4.77 -2.36
C ASN A 353 -11.41 -6.00 -2.13
N GLU A 354 -11.98 -7.15 -1.79
CA GLU A 354 -11.22 -8.41 -1.63
C GLU A 354 -10.59 -8.86 -2.96
N LEU A 355 -11.30 -8.72 -4.09
CA LEU A 355 -10.78 -9.03 -5.43
C LEU A 355 -9.67 -8.06 -5.85
N ASN A 356 -9.84 -6.76 -5.58
CA ASN A 356 -8.79 -5.77 -5.80
C ASN A 356 -7.53 -6.07 -4.99
N LEU A 357 -7.69 -6.53 -3.74
CA LEU A 357 -6.56 -6.95 -2.89
C LEU A 357 -5.86 -8.18 -3.47
N LEU A 358 -6.61 -9.19 -3.92
CA LEU A 358 -6.08 -10.39 -4.56
C LEU A 358 -5.29 -10.05 -5.84
N GLN A 359 -5.83 -9.19 -6.69
CA GLN A 359 -5.16 -8.69 -7.90
C GLN A 359 -3.83 -8.00 -7.56
N GLY A 360 -3.84 -7.09 -6.58
CA GLY A 360 -2.63 -6.40 -6.11
C GLY A 360 -1.59 -7.38 -5.55
N LEU A 361 -2.03 -8.37 -4.77
CA LEU A 361 -1.16 -9.41 -4.22
C LEU A 361 -0.51 -10.26 -5.32
N LEU A 362 -1.29 -10.69 -6.31
CA LEU A 362 -0.79 -11.47 -7.44
C LEU A 362 0.31 -10.71 -8.19
N LEU A 363 0.04 -9.46 -8.56
CA LEU A 363 1.03 -8.61 -9.24
C LEU A 363 2.28 -8.38 -8.37
N LYS A 364 2.09 -8.19 -7.05
CA LYS A 364 3.20 -8.03 -6.09
C LYS A 364 4.08 -9.28 -5.99
N ILE A 365 3.50 -10.47 -6.12
CA ILE A 365 4.27 -11.71 -6.16
C ILE A 365 5.03 -11.77 -7.49
N LEU A 366 4.33 -11.67 -8.62
CA LEU A 366 4.91 -11.84 -9.95
C LEU A 366 6.07 -10.88 -10.21
N HIS A 367 5.89 -9.57 -9.99
CA HIS A 367 6.97 -8.61 -10.26
C HIS A 367 8.16 -8.76 -9.28
N ARG A 368 7.94 -9.29 -8.06
CA ARG A 368 9.02 -9.58 -7.13
C ARG A 368 9.87 -10.74 -7.61
N LEU A 369 9.26 -11.73 -8.27
CA LEU A 369 9.96 -12.85 -8.88
C LEU A 369 10.82 -12.41 -10.06
N VAL A 370 10.40 -11.40 -10.83
CA VAL A 370 11.24 -10.78 -11.87
C VAL A 370 12.54 -10.24 -11.28
N GLY A 371 12.50 -9.63 -10.08
CA GLY A 371 13.71 -9.20 -9.39
C GLY A 371 14.71 -10.34 -9.12
N TYR A 372 14.25 -11.57 -8.94
CA TYR A 372 15.14 -12.73 -8.82
C TYR A 372 15.72 -13.19 -10.15
N THR A 373 14.96 -13.11 -11.24
CA THR A 373 15.49 -13.42 -12.57
C THR A 373 16.55 -12.41 -13.01
N SER A 374 16.37 -11.13 -12.67
CA SER A 374 17.39 -10.10 -12.92
C SER A 374 18.70 -10.37 -12.18
N ILE A 375 18.63 -10.90 -10.95
CA ILE A 375 19.83 -11.31 -10.20
C ILE A 375 20.51 -12.50 -10.89
N TRP A 376 19.74 -13.52 -11.29
CA TRP A 376 20.29 -14.67 -12.01
C TRP A 376 20.98 -14.26 -13.33
N GLU A 377 20.38 -13.36 -14.11
CA GLU A 377 20.98 -12.85 -15.36
C GLU A 377 22.32 -12.15 -15.11
N ARG A 378 22.35 -11.29 -14.09
CA ARG A 378 23.58 -10.59 -13.68
C ARG A 378 24.65 -11.59 -13.22
N ASP A 379 24.28 -12.52 -12.35
CA ASP A 379 25.22 -13.49 -11.78
C ASP A 379 25.75 -14.44 -12.86
N LEU A 380 24.92 -14.82 -13.84
CA LEU A 380 25.36 -15.59 -15.01
C LEU A 380 26.41 -14.81 -15.80
N ARG A 381 26.20 -13.51 -16.05
CA ARG A 381 27.19 -12.66 -16.73
C ARG A 381 28.49 -12.58 -15.96
N PHE A 382 28.43 -12.35 -14.64
CA PHE A 382 29.61 -12.27 -13.79
C PHE A 382 30.39 -13.59 -13.77
N ARG A 383 29.69 -14.71 -13.62
CA ARG A 383 30.30 -16.03 -13.69
C ARG A 383 30.97 -16.26 -15.04
N LEU A 384 30.29 -15.99 -16.15
CA LEU A 384 30.85 -16.23 -17.48
C LEU A 384 32.09 -15.37 -17.73
N LYS A 385 32.07 -14.08 -17.37
CA LYS A 385 33.28 -13.24 -17.45
C LYS A 385 34.42 -13.74 -16.58
N GLY A 386 34.13 -14.29 -15.40
CA GLY A 386 35.14 -14.84 -14.51
C GLY A 386 35.71 -16.19 -14.98
N GLU A 387 34.85 -17.09 -15.50
CA GLU A 387 35.26 -18.42 -15.99
C GLU A 387 35.95 -18.35 -17.35
N PHE A 388 35.60 -17.37 -18.19
CA PHE A 388 36.04 -17.27 -19.58
C PHE A 388 36.40 -15.82 -19.97
N PRO A 389 37.35 -15.16 -19.28
CA PRO A 389 37.67 -13.75 -19.51
C PRO A 389 38.11 -13.46 -20.96
N GLU A 390 38.76 -14.42 -21.61
CA GLU A 390 39.28 -14.30 -22.99
C GLU A 390 38.20 -14.42 -24.07
N ASN A 391 37.00 -14.90 -23.74
CA ASN A 391 35.96 -15.12 -24.74
C ASN A 391 35.16 -13.84 -25.00
N GLN A 392 35.52 -13.15 -26.08
CA GLN A 392 34.88 -11.91 -26.54
C GLN A 392 33.38 -12.04 -26.85
N TYR A 393 32.84 -13.24 -27.06
CA TYR A 393 31.44 -13.45 -27.47
C TYR A 393 30.47 -13.59 -26.28
N ILE A 394 30.95 -13.62 -25.04
CA ILE A 394 30.09 -13.79 -23.85
C ILE A 394 29.07 -12.66 -23.73
N GLU A 395 29.49 -11.43 -24.01
CA GLU A 395 28.63 -10.26 -23.86
C GLU A 395 27.45 -10.27 -24.83
N GLU A 396 27.59 -10.94 -25.99
CA GLU A 396 26.52 -11.08 -26.97
C GLU A 396 25.30 -11.85 -26.43
N ILE A 397 25.51 -12.73 -25.45
CA ILE A 397 24.43 -13.47 -24.75
C ILE A 397 23.47 -12.49 -24.07
N PHE A 398 23.99 -11.38 -23.54
CA PHE A 398 23.25 -10.37 -22.79
C PHE A 398 22.93 -9.12 -23.61
N ASN A 399 23.48 -9.00 -24.82
CA ASN A 399 23.19 -7.90 -25.74
C ASN A 399 21.91 -8.19 -26.55
N PHE A 400 20.92 -7.29 -26.44
CA PHE A 400 19.67 -7.40 -27.18
C PHE A 400 19.71 -6.75 -28.58
N ASP A 401 20.74 -5.94 -28.86
CA ASP A 401 21.00 -5.43 -30.21
C ASP A 401 21.71 -6.51 -31.04
N ASN A 402 20.92 -7.43 -31.57
CA ASN A 402 21.40 -8.60 -32.32
C ASN A 402 22.21 -8.24 -33.57
N SER A 403 22.07 -7.03 -34.11
CA SER A 403 22.85 -6.55 -35.26
C SER A 403 24.34 -6.42 -34.94
N LYS A 404 24.67 -6.18 -33.66
CA LYS A 404 26.04 -6.05 -33.16
C LYS A 404 26.67 -7.37 -32.73
N ASN A 405 25.91 -8.47 -32.74
CA ASN A 405 26.41 -9.77 -32.34
C ASN A 405 27.03 -10.50 -33.54
N VAL A 406 28.21 -11.07 -33.35
CA VAL A 406 28.95 -11.82 -34.38
C VAL A 406 28.53 -13.29 -34.37
N LYS A 407 28.25 -13.88 -33.20
CA LYS A 407 28.01 -15.31 -33.05
C LYS A 407 26.62 -15.64 -32.54
N TYR A 408 26.19 -15.06 -31.42
CA TYR A 408 24.89 -15.32 -30.80
C TYR A 408 23.83 -14.32 -31.32
N LYS A 409 23.53 -14.41 -32.62
CA LYS A 409 22.72 -13.43 -33.37
C LYS A 409 21.21 -13.50 -33.16
N SER A 410 20.68 -14.55 -32.52
CA SER A 410 19.24 -14.74 -32.38
C SER A 410 18.86 -15.32 -31.02
N GLY A 411 17.61 -15.07 -30.62
CA GLY A 411 17.04 -15.54 -29.35
C GLY A 411 17.22 -14.57 -28.19
N GLN A 412 16.67 -14.95 -27.03
CA GLN A 412 16.85 -14.24 -25.76
C GLN A 412 18.07 -14.79 -25.02
N ILE A 413 18.37 -14.25 -23.83
CA ILE A 413 19.50 -14.69 -22.98
C ILE A 413 19.55 -16.21 -22.83
N VAL A 414 18.39 -16.85 -22.59
CA VAL A 414 18.30 -18.30 -22.38
C VAL A 414 18.73 -19.08 -23.63
N GLU A 415 18.19 -18.73 -24.80
CA GLU A 415 18.53 -19.39 -26.06
C GLU A 415 20.01 -19.20 -26.42
N LYS A 416 20.52 -17.97 -26.27
CA LYS A 416 21.92 -17.66 -26.54
C LYS A 416 22.86 -18.41 -25.60
N TYR A 417 22.52 -18.49 -24.30
CA TYR A 417 23.30 -19.23 -23.33
C TYR A 417 23.29 -20.75 -23.59
N ILE A 418 22.14 -21.32 -23.97
CA ILE A 418 22.07 -22.74 -24.35
C ILE A 418 22.97 -23.03 -25.55
N ASN A 419 22.99 -22.14 -26.54
CA ASN A 419 23.89 -22.27 -27.70
C ASN A 419 25.36 -22.22 -27.28
N PHE A 420 25.74 -21.24 -26.46
CA PHE A 420 27.07 -21.15 -25.85
C PHE A 420 27.43 -22.45 -25.08
N TYR A 421 26.52 -22.95 -24.25
CA TYR A 421 26.74 -24.15 -23.44
C TYR A 421 26.96 -25.40 -24.29
N LYS A 422 26.16 -25.57 -25.35
CA LYS A 422 26.30 -26.69 -26.30
C LYS A 422 27.65 -26.66 -27.01
N GLU A 423 28.14 -25.47 -27.34
CA GLU A 423 29.44 -25.31 -27.97
C GLU A 423 30.59 -25.57 -27.00
N LEU A 424 30.51 -25.01 -25.79
CA LEU A 424 31.50 -25.18 -24.73
C LEU A 424 31.74 -26.67 -24.42
N TYR A 425 30.70 -27.49 -24.49
CA TYR A 425 30.75 -28.92 -24.24
C TYR A 425 30.52 -29.77 -25.50
N LYS A 426 30.94 -29.28 -26.67
CA LYS A 426 30.73 -29.97 -27.96
C LYS A 426 31.23 -31.43 -27.95
N ASP A 427 32.34 -31.68 -27.25
CA ASP A 427 33.01 -33.00 -27.17
C ASP A 427 32.51 -33.85 -25.99
N ASN A 428 31.66 -33.29 -25.10
CA ASN A 428 31.07 -34.01 -23.98
C ASN A 428 29.60 -34.33 -24.25
N VAL A 429 29.34 -35.54 -24.75
CA VAL A 429 28.00 -36.02 -25.15
C VAL A 429 27.00 -35.91 -24.01
N GLU A 430 27.38 -36.29 -22.79
CA GLU A 430 26.49 -36.27 -21.62
C GLU A 430 26.03 -34.85 -21.29
N LYS A 431 26.96 -33.89 -21.16
CA LYS A 431 26.66 -32.49 -20.88
C LYS A 431 25.87 -31.85 -22.01
N ARG A 432 26.26 -32.08 -23.27
CA ARG A 432 25.54 -31.58 -24.45
C ARG A 432 24.10 -32.12 -24.51
N SER A 433 23.89 -33.37 -24.12
CA SER A 433 22.57 -34.02 -24.15
C SER A 433 21.56 -33.40 -23.19
N ILE A 434 21.97 -32.60 -22.19
CA ILE A 434 21.08 -31.92 -21.24
C ILE A 434 20.13 -30.97 -21.99
N TYR A 435 20.63 -30.34 -23.06
CA TYR A 435 19.86 -29.44 -23.93
C TYR A 435 19.62 -30.00 -25.33
N SER A 436 19.45 -31.32 -25.50
CA SER A 436 18.99 -31.88 -26.78
C SER A 436 17.64 -31.30 -27.18
N ASP A 437 17.31 -31.26 -28.48
CA ASP A 437 16.12 -30.56 -28.95
C ASP A 437 14.81 -31.13 -28.36
N LYS A 438 14.75 -32.46 -28.17
CA LYS A 438 13.63 -33.12 -27.48
C LYS A 438 13.52 -32.66 -26.01
N LYS A 439 14.64 -32.54 -25.28
CA LYS A 439 14.63 -32.06 -23.89
C LYS A 439 14.30 -30.58 -23.81
N VAL A 440 14.84 -29.76 -24.70
CA VAL A 440 14.54 -28.31 -24.77
C VAL A 440 13.05 -28.07 -25.00
N LYS A 441 12.42 -28.79 -25.93
CA LYS A 441 10.96 -28.72 -26.14
C LYS A 441 10.18 -29.02 -24.85
N LYS A 442 10.57 -30.08 -24.12
CA LYS A 442 9.96 -30.46 -22.84
C LYS A 442 10.18 -29.41 -21.74
N LEU A 443 11.41 -28.89 -21.59
CA LEU A 443 11.73 -27.87 -20.59
C LEU A 443 10.98 -26.55 -20.85
N LYS A 444 10.82 -26.16 -22.13
CA LYS A 444 10.00 -25.02 -22.55
C LYS A 444 8.52 -25.19 -22.22
N GLN A 445 7.96 -26.38 -22.41
CA GLN A 445 6.55 -26.66 -22.10
C GLN A 445 6.31 -26.64 -20.59
N GLU A 446 7.16 -27.33 -19.82
CA GLU A 446 7.01 -27.47 -18.37
C GLU A 446 7.53 -26.24 -17.58
N LYS A 447 8.05 -25.23 -18.26
CA LYS A 447 8.71 -24.03 -17.69
C LYS A 447 9.78 -24.39 -16.67
N LYS A 448 10.57 -25.43 -16.96
CA LYS A 448 11.63 -25.93 -16.08
C LYS A 448 12.99 -25.38 -16.48
N ASP A 449 13.91 -25.49 -15.53
CA ASP A 449 15.30 -25.08 -15.71
C ASP A 449 15.40 -23.62 -16.17
N LEU A 450 16.21 -23.29 -17.18
CA LEU A 450 16.40 -21.91 -17.64
C LEU A 450 15.11 -21.24 -18.14
N TYR A 451 14.13 -22.02 -18.62
CA TYR A 451 12.91 -21.45 -19.21
C TYR A 451 11.95 -20.84 -18.19
N ILE A 452 12.08 -21.15 -16.90
CA ILE A 452 11.32 -20.46 -15.86
C ILE A 452 11.64 -18.96 -15.83
N ARG A 453 12.88 -18.58 -16.18
CA ARG A 453 13.31 -17.18 -16.24
C ARG A 453 12.44 -16.40 -17.22
N ASN A 454 12.27 -16.91 -18.43
CA ASN A 454 11.46 -16.23 -19.46
C ASN A 454 9.99 -16.18 -19.04
N TYR A 455 9.47 -17.26 -18.43
CA TYR A 455 8.09 -17.30 -17.96
C TYR A 455 7.80 -16.22 -16.90
N ILE A 456 8.73 -16.02 -15.96
CA ILE A 456 8.62 -15.00 -14.91
C ILE A 456 8.84 -13.59 -15.47
N ALA A 457 9.96 -13.36 -16.15
CA ALA A 457 10.38 -12.03 -16.61
C ALA A 457 9.39 -11.40 -17.59
N HIS A 458 8.70 -12.21 -18.39
CA HIS A 458 7.72 -11.74 -19.37
C HIS A 458 6.28 -11.78 -18.85
N PHE A 459 6.08 -12.06 -17.56
CA PHE A 459 4.75 -12.17 -16.93
C PHE A 459 3.81 -13.22 -17.58
N ASN A 460 4.36 -14.28 -18.17
CA ASN A 460 3.59 -15.32 -18.89
C ASN A 460 2.70 -16.19 -17.96
N TYR A 461 2.76 -15.98 -16.65
CA TYR A 461 1.71 -16.48 -15.74
C TYR A 461 0.34 -15.90 -16.13
N ILE A 462 0.29 -14.65 -16.56
CA ILE A 462 -0.93 -13.98 -17.02
C ILE A 462 -1.07 -14.21 -18.53
N PRO A 463 -2.29 -14.43 -19.06
CA PRO A 463 -3.57 -14.51 -18.35
C PRO A 463 -4.01 -15.95 -18.00
N HIS A 464 -3.20 -16.95 -18.34
CA HIS A 464 -3.65 -18.35 -18.36
C HIS A 464 -3.33 -19.15 -17.10
N ALA A 465 -2.22 -18.85 -16.43
CA ALA A 465 -1.64 -19.66 -15.35
C ALA A 465 -1.44 -21.14 -15.77
N GLU A 466 -0.70 -21.34 -16.88
CA GLU A 466 -0.31 -22.66 -17.40
C GLU A 466 0.36 -23.54 -16.34
N ILE A 467 1.14 -22.92 -15.46
CA ILE A 467 1.65 -23.54 -14.23
C ILE A 467 1.22 -22.70 -13.03
N SER A 468 1.06 -23.36 -11.89
CA SER A 468 0.68 -22.70 -10.63
C SER A 468 1.80 -21.82 -10.08
N LEU A 469 1.45 -20.86 -9.21
CA LEU A 469 2.46 -20.06 -8.51
C LEU A 469 3.38 -20.95 -7.65
N LEU A 470 2.87 -22.04 -7.09
CA LEU A 470 3.71 -23.00 -6.35
C LEU A 470 4.76 -23.65 -7.27
N GLU A 471 4.38 -24.12 -8.45
CA GLU A 471 5.30 -24.66 -9.45
C GLU A 471 6.29 -23.59 -9.95
N VAL A 472 5.86 -22.33 -10.11
CA VAL A 472 6.76 -21.21 -10.45
C VAL A 472 7.83 -21.05 -9.37
N LEU A 473 7.44 -21.06 -8.09
CA LEU A 473 8.37 -20.94 -6.96
C LEU A 473 9.32 -22.15 -6.86
N GLU A 474 8.84 -23.36 -7.11
CA GLU A 474 9.67 -24.57 -7.18
C GLU A 474 10.77 -24.45 -8.24
N ASN A 475 10.36 -24.12 -9.47
CA ASN A 475 11.27 -24.02 -10.60
C ASN A 475 12.23 -22.83 -10.46
N LEU A 476 11.78 -21.69 -9.93
CA LEU A 476 12.66 -20.56 -9.63
C LEU A 476 13.70 -20.91 -8.58
N ARG A 477 13.32 -21.60 -7.50
CA ARG A 477 14.28 -22.05 -6.47
C ARG A 477 15.29 -23.05 -7.03
N LYS A 478 14.91 -23.84 -8.04
CA LYS A 478 15.82 -24.72 -8.76
C LYS A 478 16.79 -23.91 -9.64
N LEU A 479 16.30 -22.90 -10.36
CA LEU A 479 17.14 -21.99 -11.14
C LEU A 479 18.20 -21.29 -10.27
N LEU A 480 17.80 -20.83 -9.09
CA LEU A 480 18.68 -20.14 -8.13
C LEU A 480 19.50 -21.07 -7.25
N SER A 481 19.53 -22.37 -7.54
CA SER A 481 20.20 -23.35 -6.68
C SER A 481 21.72 -23.22 -6.62
N TYR A 482 22.31 -22.45 -7.55
CA TYR A 482 23.72 -22.06 -7.53
C TYR A 482 24.10 -21.21 -6.30
N ASP A 483 23.14 -20.47 -5.71
CA ASP A 483 23.35 -19.69 -4.49
C ASP A 483 22.26 -20.03 -3.45
N ARG A 484 22.70 -20.66 -2.34
CA ARG A 484 21.83 -21.08 -1.23
C ARG A 484 21.07 -19.90 -0.59
N LYS A 485 21.69 -18.72 -0.49
CA LYS A 485 21.09 -17.51 0.08
C LYS A 485 19.94 -17.03 -0.80
N LEU A 486 20.15 -16.95 -2.12
CA LEU A 486 19.12 -16.54 -3.07
C LEU A 486 17.96 -17.54 -3.12
N LYS A 487 18.28 -18.84 -3.24
CA LYS A 487 17.29 -19.93 -3.24
C LYS A 487 16.36 -19.87 -2.02
N ASN A 488 16.90 -19.63 -0.82
CA ASN A 488 16.10 -19.58 0.40
C ASN A 488 15.37 -18.23 0.57
N ALA A 489 15.93 -17.14 0.05
CA ALA A 489 15.31 -15.82 0.11
C ALA A 489 13.99 -15.76 -0.67
N VAL A 490 13.81 -16.58 -1.72
CA VAL A 490 12.57 -16.62 -2.53
C VAL A 490 11.33 -16.82 -1.64
N MET A 491 11.32 -17.88 -0.82
CA MET A 491 10.18 -18.17 0.06
C MET A 491 10.01 -17.12 1.15
N LYS A 492 11.12 -16.62 1.69
CA LYS A 492 11.08 -15.53 2.69
C LYS A 492 10.42 -14.28 2.12
N SER A 493 10.71 -13.94 0.86
CA SER A 493 10.08 -12.79 0.19
C SER A 493 8.58 -13.00 -0.01
N VAL A 494 8.14 -14.19 -0.42
CA VAL A 494 6.71 -14.51 -0.57
C VAL A 494 5.98 -14.43 0.78
N VAL A 495 6.55 -14.99 1.85
CA VAL A 495 5.99 -14.90 3.21
C VAL A 495 5.90 -13.45 3.69
N ASN A 496 6.93 -12.64 3.43
CA ASN A 496 6.92 -11.21 3.80
C ASN A 496 5.86 -10.42 3.02
N ILE A 497 5.69 -10.69 1.73
CA ILE A 497 4.63 -10.07 0.91
C ILE A 497 3.26 -10.46 1.45
N LEU A 498 3.03 -11.74 1.75
CA LEU A 498 1.76 -12.19 2.34
C LEU A 498 1.46 -11.47 3.66
N LYS A 499 2.47 -11.31 4.52
CA LYS A 499 2.35 -10.58 5.78
C LYS A 499 2.03 -9.09 5.56
N GLU A 500 2.68 -8.42 4.61
CA GLU A 500 2.36 -7.03 4.23
C GLU A 500 0.87 -6.87 3.86
N TYR A 501 0.32 -7.86 3.16
CA TYR A 501 -1.09 -7.93 2.75
C TYR A 501 -2.03 -8.49 3.84
N GLY A 502 -1.51 -8.86 5.02
CA GLY A 502 -2.30 -9.28 6.17
C GLY A 502 -2.59 -10.78 6.23
N PHE A 503 -1.74 -11.61 5.66
CA PHE A 503 -1.82 -13.06 5.70
C PHE A 503 -0.62 -13.68 6.41
N VAL A 504 -0.86 -14.76 7.14
CA VAL A 504 0.15 -15.59 7.77
C VAL A 504 0.11 -16.96 7.11
N ALA A 505 1.17 -17.30 6.38
CA ALA A 505 1.27 -18.54 5.63
C ALA A 505 2.30 -19.49 6.23
N LYS A 506 1.96 -20.77 6.31
CA LYS A 506 2.91 -21.85 6.56
C LYS A 506 3.02 -22.71 5.32
N PHE A 507 4.22 -22.76 4.74
CA PHE A 507 4.52 -23.61 3.60
C PHE A 507 5.17 -24.91 4.06
N LYS A 508 4.86 -26.01 3.36
CA LYS A 508 5.58 -27.29 3.45
C LYS A 508 6.38 -27.51 2.17
N ILE A 509 7.58 -28.07 2.29
CA ILE A 509 8.38 -28.51 1.15
C ILE A 509 8.57 -30.02 1.31
N GLY A 510 8.01 -30.80 0.38
CA GLY A 510 8.11 -32.25 0.39
C GLY A 510 9.52 -32.75 0.08
N ALA A 511 9.76 -34.05 0.27
CA ALA A 511 11.01 -34.70 -0.13
C ALA A 511 11.26 -34.60 -1.65
N ASP A 512 10.18 -34.59 -2.43
CA ASP A 512 10.16 -34.33 -3.87
C ASP A 512 10.42 -32.85 -4.24
N LYS A 513 10.70 -32.00 -3.24
CA LYS A 513 10.95 -30.57 -3.32
C LYS A 513 9.74 -29.75 -3.80
N LYS A 514 8.55 -30.34 -3.86
CA LYS A 514 7.32 -29.62 -4.16
C LYS A 514 6.87 -28.78 -2.98
N ILE A 515 6.32 -27.61 -3.27
CA ILE A 515 5.87 -26.64 -2.29
C ILE A 515 4.35 -26.77 -2.16
N GLY A 516 3.87 -26.90 -0.94
CA GLY A 516 2.44 -26.84 -0.62
C GLY A 516 2.16 -25.79 0.45
N ILE A 517 0.92 -25.32 0.51
CA ILE A 517 0.44 -24.48 1.62
C ILE A 517 -0.16 -25.39 2.69
N GLN A 518 0.37 -25.33 3.90
CA GLN A 518 -0.17 -26.07 5.05
C GLN A 518 -1.29 -25.28 5.72
N THR A 519 -1.04 -24.01 6.02
CA THR A 519 -2.06 -23.09 6.55
C THR A 519 -1.91 -21.72 5.91
N LEU A 520 -3.04 -21.03 5.74
CA LEU A 520 -3.09 -19.65 5.33
C LEU A 520 -4.20 -18.95 6.14
N GLU A 521 -3.78 -18.07 7.02
CA GLU A 521 -4.67 -17.41 7.99
C GLU A 521 -4.54 -15.90 7.90
N SER A 522 -5.51 -15.17 8.46
CA SER A 522 -5.40 -13.73 8.56
C SER A 522 -4.45 -13.32 9.67
N GLU A 523 -3.65 -12.29 9.40
CA GLU A 523 -2.89 -11.58 10.43
C GLU A 523 -3.86 -10.94 11.44
N LYS A 524 -3.54 -11.08 12.73
CA LYS A 524 -4.34 -10.56 13.83
C LYS A 524 -3.97 -9.12 14.16
N ILE A 525 -4.98 -8.28 14.36
CA ILE A 525 -4.83 -6.93 14.90
C ILE A 525 -5.01 -7.00 16.41
N VAL A 526 -3.99 -6.63 17.17
CA VAL A 526 -4.06 -6.57 18.64
C VAL A 526 -4.62 -5.23 19.08
N HIS A 527 -5.79 -5.27 19.73
CA HIS A 527 -6.46 -4.12 20.32
C HIS A 527 -6.05 -3.93 21.78
N LEU A 528 -6.22 -2.71 22.30
CA LEU A 528 -5.99 -2.38 23.72
C LEU A 528 -4.66 -2.95 24.26
N LYS A 529 -3.56 -2.74 23.52
CA LYS A 529 -2.28 -3.46 23.67
C LYS A 529 -1.69 -3.48 25.08
N ASN A 530 -1.97 -2.47 25.89
CA ASN A 530 -1.33 -2.27 27.20
C ASN A 530 -2.26 -2.68 28.37
N LEU A 531 -3.42 -3.27 28.08
CA LEU A 531 -4.32 -3.76 29.11
C LEU A 531 -3.77 -5.09 29.67
N LYS A 532 -3.68 -5.25 31.00
CA LYS A 532 -3.27 -6.49 31.68
C LYS A 532 -4.28 -7.66 31.56
N LYS A 533 -5.25 -7.56 30.64
CA LYS A 533 -6.27 -8.59 30.39
C LYS A 533 -5.87 -9.48 29.21
N LYS A 534 -6.70 -10.48 28.90
CA LYS A 534 -6.55 -11.32 27.70
C LYS A 534 -6.39 -10.44 26.45
N LYS A 535 -5.45 -10.81 25.57
CA LYS A 535 -5.23 -10.07 24.31
C LYS A 535 -6.47 -10.13 23.44
N LEU A 536 -7.06 -8.98 23.20
CA LEU A 536 -8.21 -8.83 22.33
C LEU A 536 -7.72 -8.68 20.89
N MET A 537 -8.22 -9.52 19.98
CA MET A 537 -7.74 -9.58 18.60
C MET A 537 -8.87 -9.69 17.58
N THR A 538 -8.68 -9.06 16.43
CA THR A 538 -9.54 -9.21 15.25
C THR A 538 -8.72 -9.66 14.05
N ASP A 539 -9.35 -10.35 13.12
CA ASP A 539 -8.77 -10.72 11.82
C ASP A 539 -8.73 -9.54 10.87
N ARG A 540 -7.57 -9.30 10.25
CA ARG A 540 -7.39 -8.25 9.25
C ARG A 540 -8.16 -8.52 7.95
N ASN A 541 -8.24 -9.78 7.54
CA ASN A 541 -8.85 -10.28 6.31
C ASN A 541 -9.88 -11.37 6.65
N SER A 542 -10.87 -11.56 5.78
CA SER A 542 -11.88 -12.61 5.97
C SER A 542 -11.27 -14.01 5.77
N LYS A 543 -11.90 -15.03 6.38
CA LYS A 543 -11.51 -16.43 6.16
C LYS A 543 -11.68 -16.86 4.71
N GLU A 544 -12.73 -16.36 4.04
CA GLU A 544 -12.99 -16.65 2.63
C GLU A 544 -11.92 -16.07 1.72
N LEU A 545 -11.45 -14.85 2.00
CA LEU A 545 -10.31 -14.28 1.28
C LEU A 545 -9.03 -15.08 1.53
N CYS A 546 -8.81 -15.60 2.74
CA CYS A 546 -7.68 -16.49 3.00
C CYS A 546 -7.75 -17.75 2.12
N GLU A 547 -8.92 -18.39 2.00
CA GLU A 547 -9.08 -19.54 1.12
C GLU A 547 -8.90 -19.17 -0.36
N LEU A 548 -9.42 -18.02 -0.78
CA LEU A 548 -9.26 -17.52 -2.14
C LEU A 548 -7.78 -17.28 -2.50
N VAL A 549 -6.99 -16.72 -1.58
CA VAL A 549 -5.54 -16.56 -1.77
C VAL A 549 -4.84 -17.92 -1.82
N LYS A 550 -5.22 -18.88 -0.98
CA LYS A 550 -4.65 -20.23 -1.02
C LYS A 550 -4.89 -20.88 -2.39
N VAL A 551 -6.13 -20.83 -2.88
CA VAL A 551 -6.48 -21.34 -4.21
C VAL A 551 -5.73 -20.60 -5.31
N MET A 552 -5.52 -19.29 -5.21
CA MET A 552 -4.69 -18.54 -6.19
C MET A 552 -3.28 -19.12 -6.31
N PHE A 553 -2.65 -19.56 -5.21
CA PHE A 553 -1.32 -20.18 -5.28
C PHE A 553 -1.33 -21.55 -5.95
N GLU A 554 -2.38 -22.33 -5.69
CA GLU A 554 -2.57 -23.70 -6.20
C GLU A 554 -3.22 -23.73 -7.58
N TYR A 555 -3.73 -22.60 -8.06
CA TYR A 555 -4.45 -22.50 -9.32
C TYR A 555 -3.52 -22.83 -10.48
N LYS A 556 -3.98 -23.74 -11.34
CA LYS A 556 -3.34 -24.13 -12.58
C LYS A 556 -4.45 -24.33 -13.60
N MET A 557 -4.21 -23.87 -14.83
CA MET A 557 -5.12 -24.12 -15.93
C MET A 557 -5.23 -25.64 -16.17
N GLU A 558 -6.45 -26.14 -16.25
CA GLU A 558 -6.70 -27.49 -16.73
C GLU A 558 -6.55 -27.48 -18.26
N GLU A 559 -5.68 -28.32 -18.80
CA GLU A 559 -5.63 -28.55 -20.24
C GLU A 559 -7.00 -29.07 -20.67
N LYS A 560 -7.75 -28.27 -21.44
CA LYS A 560 -8.87 -28.83 -22.20
C LYS A 560 -8.24 -29.89 -23.10
N LYS A 561 -8.53 -31.17 -22.84
CA LYS A 561 -8.37 -32.19 -23.86
C LYS A 561 -9.21 -31.69 -25.03
N SER A 562 -8.55 -31.28 -26.11
CA SER A 562 -9.21 -31.13 -27.39
C SER A 562 -9.82 -32.50 -27.68
N GLU A 563 -11.15 -32.59 -27.62
CA GLU A 563 -11.88 -33.64 -28.29
C GLU A 563 -11.51 -33.49 -29.76
N ASN A 564 -10.65 -34.40 -30.22
CA ASN A 564 -10.28 -34.54 -31.63
C ASN A 564 -11.49 -34.95 -32.46
#